data_AF-K8A081-F1
#
_entry.id   AF-K8A081-F1
#
_cell.length_a   1.000
_cell.length_b   1.000
_cell.length_c   1.000
_cell.angle_alpha   90.00
_cell.angle_beta   90.00
_cell.angle_gamma   90.00
#
_symmetry.space_group_name_H-M   'P 1'
#
loop_
_entity.id
_entity.type
_entity.pdbx_description
1 polymer ?
#
loop_
_entity_poly.entity_id
_entity_poly.type
_entity_poly.pdbx_seq_one_letter_code
_entity_poly.pdbx_strand_id
1 'polypeptide(L)' 'MLAQFGDDFPVLHGPTGGRQNPSEIRDALTGELFRQG' A
#
# COMPACT_ATOMS: atom_id res chain seq x y z
N MET A 1 0.93 -13.91 5.08
CA MET A 1 -0.25 -13.80 4.19
C MET A 1 -1.03 -15.10 4.18
N LEU A 2 -0.40 -16.24 3.84
CA LEU A 2 -1.02 -17.58 3.95
C LEU A 2 -1.58 -17.84 5.37
N ALA A 3 -0.82 -17.50 6.42
CA ALA A 3 -1.28 -17.64 7.81
C ALA A 3 -2.47 -16.71 8.21
N GLN A 4 -2.80 -15.72 7.38
CA GLN A 4 -3.94 -14.82 7.64
C GLN A 4 -5.15 -15.12 6.74
N PHE A 5 -4.92 -15.61 5.53
CA PHE A 5 -5.98 -15.79 4.52
C PHE A 5 -6.14 -17.23 4.00
N GLY A 6 -5.31 -18.17 4.48
CA GLY A 6 -5.29 -19.56 4.00
C GLY A 6 -4.48 -19.75 2.72
N ASP A 7 -4.28 -21.01 2.34
CA ASP A 7 -3.43 -21.39 1.20
C ASP A 7 -4.08 -21.18 -0.17
N ASP A 8 -5.42 -21.19 -0.22
CA ASP A 8 -6.19 -21.02 -1.46
C ASP A 8 -6.42 -19.54 -1.84
N PHE A 9 -5.99 -18.60 -1.01
CA PHE A 9 -6.17 -17.18 -1.28
C PHE A 9 -5.22 -16.73 -2.41
N PRO A 10 -5.71 -16.06 -3.46
CA PRO A 10 -4.85 -15.65 -4.57
C PRO A 10 -3.88 -14.55 -4.10
N VAL A 11 -2.58 -14.88 -4.08
CA VAL A 11 -1.50 -13.97 -3.71
C VAL A 11 -0.70 -13.59 -4.94
N LEU A 12 -0.45 -12.29 -5.13
CA LEU A 12 0.57 -11.83 -6.05
C LEU A 12 1.95 -11.96 -5.40
N HIS A 13 2.81 -12.82 -5.96
CA HIS A 13 4.18 -12.97 -5.48
C HIS A 13 5.11 -11.93 -6.13
N GLY A 14 5.83 -11.19 -5.30
CA GLY A 14 6.86 -10.24 -5.74
C GLY A 14 7.43 -9.44 -4.58
N PRO A 15 8.68 -8.94 -4.68
CA PRO A 15 9.24 -8.04 -3.67
C PRO A 15 8.48 -6.71 -3.67
N THR A 16 8.30 -6.11 -2.50
CA THR A 16 7.83 -4.73 -2.38
C THR A 16 9.01 -3.76 -2.53
N GLY A 17 8.73 -2.50 -2.88
CA GLY A 17 9.75 -1.48 -3.13
C GLY A 17 10.47 -0.91 -1.89
N GLY A 18 10.32 -1.52 -0.71
CA GLY A 18 11.09 -1.14 0.50
C GLY A 18 10.85 0.27 1.05
N ARG A 19 9.78 0.95 0.66
CA ARG A 19 9.45 2.28 1.22
C ARG A 19 9.13 2.14 2.71
N GLN A 20 9.82 2.92 3.54
CA GLN A 20 9.66 2.93 5.00
C GLN A 20 8.62 3.94 5.48
N ASN A 21 8.41 5.00 4.70
CA ASN A 21 7.43 6.03 5.03
C ASN A 21 6.06 5.63 4.49
N PRO A 22 4.98 5.90 5.25
CA PRO A 22 3.62 5.72 4.77
C PRO A 22 3.32 6.62 3.57
N SER A 23 2.26 6.28 2.82
CA SER A 23 1.84 7.05 1.66
C SER A 23 1.16 8.36 2.05
N GLU A 24 1.33 9.38 1.23
CA GLU A 24 0.59 10.63 1.30
C GLU A 24 -0.72 10.54 0.49
N ILE A 25 -1.72 11.33 0.91
CA ILE A 25 -2.97 11.50 0.18
C ILE A 25 -3.05 12.94 -0.28
N ARG A 26 -3.17 13.14 -1.59
CA ARG A 26 -3.25 14.45 -2.22
C ARG A 26 -4.51 14.61 -3.04
N ASP A 27 -4.98 15.85 -3.12
CA ASP A 27 -5.92 16.26 -4.15
C ASP A 27 -5.28 16.12 -5.54
N ALA A 28 -5.96 15.46 -6.48
CA ALA A 28 -5.41 15.24 -7.81
C ALA A 28 -5.45 16.48 -8.72
N LEU A 29 -6.34 17.44 -8.44
CA LEU A 29 -6.51 18.68 -9.20
C LEU A 29 -5.56 19.77 -8.67
N THR A 30 -5.41 19.87 -7.35
CA THR A 30 -4.66 20.97 -6.71
C THR A 30 -3.31 20.54 -6.14
N GLY A 31 -3.11 19.24 -5.89
CA GLY A 31 -1.93 18.72 -5.22
C GLY A 31 -1.90 18.95 -3.70
N GLU A 32 -2.97 19.52 -3.14
CA GLU A 32 -3.10 19.80 -1.71
C GLU A 32 -2.95 18.52 -0.88
N LEU A 33 -2.17 18.58 0.20
CA LEU A 33 -1.94 17.44 1.08
C LEU A 33 -3.08 17.32 2.10
N PHE A 34 -3.92 16.31 1.95
CA PHE A 34 -4.98 16.02 2.91
C PHE A 34 -4.47 15.27 4.13
N ARG A 35 -3.48 14.39 3.94
CA ARG A 35 -2.90 13.60 5.02
C ARG A 35 -1.47 13.18 4.69
N GLN A 36 -0.61 13.34 5.69
CA GLN A 36 0.64 12.61 5.79
C GLN A 36 0.39 11.33 6.60
N GLY A 37 0.80 10.19 6.05
CA GLY A 37 0.71 8.91 6.75
C GLY A 37 1.83 8.73 7.76
#